data_AF-D1YVV6-F1
#
_entry.id   AF-D1YVV6-F1
#
_cell.length_a   1.000
_cell.length_b   1.000
_cell.length_c   1.000
_cell.angle_alpha   90.00
_cell.angle_beta   90.00
_cell.angle_gamma   90.00
#
_symmetry.space_group_name_H-M   'P 1'
#
loop_
_entity.id
_entity.type
_entity.pdbx_description
1 polymer ?
#
loop_
_entity_poly.entity_id
_entity_poly.type
_entity_poly.pdbx_seq_one_letter_code
_entity_poly.pdbx_strand_id
1 'polypeptide(L)'
;MNGEFALGPDEILFLFDGDNTVGIVKAGHLKRVFIETEDEELVQFLGPEDLIAASCFEGGEKAREMVRSMLFLVREGGTPLLVLRKSHPATQRLKLVVSAGDRIVLSGCIVPGTHPEQDVLCGKGAMDGIVLEAGEGRVLARGGGSPHAEKGRFL
;
A
#
# COMPACT_ATOMS: atom_id res chain seq x y z
N MET A 1 -13.20 -8.36 5.54
CA MET A 1 -12.77 -8.42 6.95
C MET A 1 -13.25 -7.18 7.67
N ASN A 2 -13.49 -7.28 8.98
CA ASN A 2 -13.68 -6.12 9.85
C ASN A 2 -12.70 -6.27 11.00
N GLY A 3 -11.71 -5.39 11.08
CA GLY A 3 -10.65 -5.47 12.07
C GLY A 3 -10.06 -4.10 12.38
N GLU A 4 -9.57 -3.97 13.61
CA GLU A 4 -8.83 -2.81 14.08
C GLU A 4 -7.49 -3.29 14.60
N PHE A 5 -6.41 -2.73 14.06
CA PHE A 5 -5.05 -3.17 14.34
C PHE A 5 -4.25 -1.99 14.89
N ALA A 6 -3.78 -2.10 16.13
CA ALA A 6 -2.82 -1.15 16.67
C ALA A 6 -1.52 -1.21 15.86
N LEU A 7 -1.07 -0.07 15.35
CA LEU A 7 0.08 0.04 14.46
C LEU A 7 0.91 1.28 14.81
N GLY A 8 2.08 1.05 15.40
CA GLY A 8 3.05 2.10 15.70
C GLY A 8 3.88 2.54 14.48
N PRO A 9 4.72 3.58 14.63
CA PRO A 9 5.54 4.11 13.54
C PRO A 9 6.67 3.18 13.09
N ASP A 10 7.12 2.26 13.94
CA ASP A 10 8.18 1.28 13.62
C ASP A 10 7.61 -0.13 13.39
N GLU A 11 6.30 -0.23 13.18
CA GLU A 11 5.60 -1.48 12.90
C GLU A 11 5.05 -1.51 11.47
N ILE A 12 4.89 -2.71 10.94
CA ILE A 12 4.22 -2.99 9.67
C ILE A 12 3.08 -3.98 9.92
N LEU A 13 1.91 -3.72 9.37
CA LEU A 13 0.83 -4.70 9.28
C LEU A 13 0.91 -5.39 7.93
N PHE A 14 1.00 -6.71 7.92
CA PHE A 14 0.85 -7.53 6.73
C PHE A 14 -0.55 -8.11 6.66
N LEU A 15 -1.20 -7.94 5.51
CA LEU A 15 -2.38 -8.70 5.10
C LEU A 15 -1.95 -9.66 3.98
N PHE A 16 -2.32 -10.93 4.06
CA PHE A 16 -1.92 -11.90 3.04
C PHE A 16 -2.91 -13.05 2.87
N ASP A 17 -2.99 -13.54 1.64
CA ASP A 17 -3.41 -14.90 1.32
C ASP A 17 -2.19 -15.63 0.72
N GLY A 18 -2.21 -16.95 0.62
CA GLY A 18 -1.03 -17.73 0.20
C GLY A 18 -0.33 -17.25 -1.07
N ASP A 19 -1.01 -16.46 -1.92
CA ASP A 19 -0.55 -15.99 -3.22
C ASP A 19 -0.29 -14.48 -3.30
N ASN A 20 -0.72 -13.67 -2.31
CA ASN A 20 -0.65 -12.21 -2.39
C ASN A 20 -0.37 -11.60 -1.01
N THR A 21 0.38 -10.50 -0.99
CA THR A 21 0.83 -9.83 0.25
C THR A 21 0.64 -8.33 0.15
N VAL A 22 0.02 -7.72 1.16
CA VAL A 22 -0.08 -6.26 1.33
C VAL A 22 0.61 -5.88 2.63
N GLY A 23 1.50 -4.89 2.60
CA GLY A 23 2.08 -4.29 3.79
C GLY A 23 1.57 -2.88 3.97
N ILE A 24 1.30 -2.50 5.22
CA ILE A 24 0.79 -1.19 5.61
C ILE A 24 1.69 -0.65 6.72
N VAL A 25 2.18 0.58 6.54
CA VAL A 25 2.91 1.34 7.56
C VAL A 25 2.28 2.72 7.74
N LYS A 26 2.55 3.33 8.89
CA LYS A 26 2.26 4.75 9.13
C LYS A 26 3.29 5.62 8.41
N ALA A 27 2.85 6.76 7.86
CA ALA A 27 3.75 7.78 7.33
C ALA A 27 4.75 8.25 8.40
N GLY A 28 4.32 8.30 9.67
CA GLY A 28 5.14 8.49 10.87
C GLY A 28 5.55 9.95 11.13
N HIS A 29 5.53 10.80 10.11
CA HIS A 29 5.79 12.22 10.19
C HIS A 29 5.08 12.94 9.04
N LEU A 30 4.91 14.26 9.19
CA LEU A 30 4.44 15.11 8.09
C LEU A 30 5.39 14.99 6.91
N LYS A 31 4.86 14.59 5.74
CA LYS A 31 5.68 14.46 4.54
C LYS A 31 4.93 14.73 3.26
N ARG A 32 5.72 14.92 2.21
CA ARG A 32 5.26 15.01 0.83
C ARG A 32 5.60 13.71 0.13
N VAL A 33 4.64 13.14 -0.56
CA VAL A 33 4.85 12.05 -1.51
C VAL A 33 4.69 12.64 -2.91
N PHE A 34 5.71 12.46 -3.73
CA PHE A 34 5.70 12.84 -5.13
C PHE A 34 5.12 11.69 -5.95
N ILE A 35 4.17 12.01 -6.81
CA ILE A 35 3.49 11.06 -7.69
C ILE A 35 3.84 11.48 -9.12
N GLU A 36 4.68 10.69 -9.76
CA GLU A 36 5.19 10.97 -11.10
C GLU A 36 4.30 10.28 -12.12
N THR A 37 3.68 11.07 -12.99
CA THR A 37 2.92 10.57 -14.14
C THR A 37 3.72 10.81 -15.42
N GLU A 38 3.21 10.40 -16.58
CA GLU A 38 3.89 10.71 -17.85
C GLU A 38 3.85 12.21 -18.20
N ASP A 39 2.84 12.93 -17.72
CA ASP A 39 2.51 14.28 -18.18
C ASP A 39 2.84 15.35 -17.11
N GLU A 40 2.78 15.00 -15.82
CA GLU A 40 3.02 15.91 -14.70
C GLU A 40 3.48 15.21 -13.41
N GLU A 41 4.05 15.97 -12.48
CA GLU A 41 4.32 15.58 -11.10
C GLU A 41 3.20 16.12 -10.20
N LEU A 42 2.58 15.23 -9.42
CA LEU A 42 1.60 15.60 -8.39
C LEU A 42 2.26 15.48 -7.00
N VAL A 43 1.83 16.34 -6.07
CA VAL A 43 2.34 16.33 -4.69
C VAL A 43 1.20 16.06 -3.73
N GLN A 44 1.31 14.98 -2.96
CA GLN A 44 0.38 14.63 -1.89
C GLN A 44 1.01 14.88 -0.52
N PHE A 45 0.27 15.53 0.36
CA PHE A 45 0.67 15.75 1.75
C PHE A 45 0.11 14.63 2.63
N LEU A 46 0.97 14.02 3.44
CA LEU A 46 0.60 13.00 4.40
C LEU A 46 0.79 13.52 5.84
N GLY A 47 -0.23 13.32 6.67
CA GLY A 47 -0.13 13.39 8.12
C GLY A 47 0.64 12.20 8.71
N PRO A 48 1.15 12.29 9.95
CA PRO A 48 1.86 11.19 10.59
C PRO A 48 1.06 9.88 10.68
N GLU A 49 -0.27 10.00 10.78
CA GLU A 49 -1.19 8.87 10.92
C GLU A 49 -1.62 8.25 9.59
N ASP A 50 -1.38 8.93 8.47
CA ASP A 50 -1.74 8.45 7.15
C ASP A 50 -0.95 7.19 6.81
N LEU A 51 -1.49 6.41 5.88
CA LEU A 51 -0.96 5.11 5.52
C LEU A 51 -0.08 5.20 4.28
N ILE A 52 0.95 4.37 4.24
CA ILE A 52 1.64 3.99 3.01
C ILE A 52 1.49 2.48 2.89
N ALA A 53 0.85 2.03 1.81
CA ALA A 53 0.55 0.63 1.58
C ALA A 53 1.19 0.15 0.29
N ALA A 54 1.81 -1.03 0.35
CA ALA A 54 2.39 -1.69 -0.81
C ALA A 54 1.73 -3.06 -1.00
N SER A 55 1.26 -3.33 -2.21
CA SER A 55 0.64 -4.60 -2.59
C SER A 55 1.56 -5.35 -3.54
N CYS A 56 1.86 -6.59 -3.18
CA CYS A 56 2.64 -7.54 -3.96
C CYS A 56 1.77 -8.71 -4.41
N PHE A 57 1.81 -9.03 -5.71
CA PHE A 57 1.02 -10.11 -6.31
C PHE A 57 1.70 -11.48 -6.17
N GLU A 58 2.44 -11.66 -5.08
CA GLU A 58 3.11 -12.89 -4.67
C GLU A 58 2.94 -13.07 -3.14
N GLY A 59 2.99 -14.32 -2.68
CA GLY A 59 2.92 -14.70 -1.27
C GLY A 59 4.28 -15.07 -0.66
N GLY A 60 4.30 -15.26 0.66
CA GLY A 60 5.44 -15.77 1.41
C GLY A 60 6.51 -14.73 1.78
N GLU A 61 7.58 -15.20 2.43
CA GLU A 61 8.60 -14.33 3.04
C GLU A 61 9.30 -13.42 2.05
N LYS A 62 9.57 -13.89 0.83
CA LYS A 62 10.18 -13.05 -0.21
C LYS A 62 9.29 -11.86 -0.58
N ALA A 63 7.97 -12.06 -0.67
CA ALA A 63 7.03 -11.00 -0.94
C ALA A 63 6.98 -9.98 0.22
N ARG A 64 7.00 -10.45 1.47
CA ARG A 64 7.08 -9.60 2.66
C ARG A 64 8.33 -8.71 2.66
N GLU A 65 9.49 -9.25 2.29
CA GLU A 65 10.73 -8.48 2.19
C GLU A 65 10.71 -7.47 1.03
N MET A 66 10.11 -7.81 -0.11
CA MET A 66 9.89 -6.85 -1.21
C MET A 66 8.98 -5.71 -0.79
N VAL A 67 7.88 -6.02 -0.11
CA VAL A 67 6.92 -5.05 0.44
C VAL A 67 7.60 -4.13 1.45
N ARG A 68 8.29 -4.69 2.44
CA ARG A 68 9.05 -3.93 3.44
C ARG A 68 10.07 -3.00 2.79
N SER A 69 10.84 -3.51 1.82
CA SER A 69 11.88 -2.73 1.13
C SER A 69 11.28 -1.57 0.35
N MET A 70 10.17 -1.77 -0.36
CA MET A 70 9.51 -0.68 -1.07
C MET A 70 8.95 0.36 -0.11
N LEU A 71 8.27 -0.07 0.96
CA LEU A 71 7.74 0.85 1.97
C LEU A 71 8.86 1.66 2.61
N PHE A 72 10.03 1.06 2.85
CA PHE A 72 11.21 1.77 3.33
C PHE A 72 11.72 2.81 2.30
N LEU A 73 11.82 2.44 1.02
CA LEU A 73 12.29 3.35 -0.03
C LEU A 73 11.35 4.54 -0.24
N VAL A 74 10.03 4.33 -0.13
CA VAL A 74 9.04 5.40 -0.24
C VAL A 74 9.01 6.25 1.02
N ARG A 75 8.92 5.62 2.21
CA ARG A 75 8.78 6.34 3.47
C ARG A 75 10.09 7.04 3.87
N GLU A 76 11.21 6.33 3.91
CA GLU A 76 12.48 6.90 4.38
C GLU A 76 13.34 7.44 3.25
N GLY A 77 13.31 6.77 2.09
CA GLY A 77 14.12 7.14 0.93
C GLY A 77 13.54 8.26 0.06
N GLY A 78 12.27 8.62 0.25
CA GLY A 78 11.60 9.65 -0.56
C GLY A 78 11.43 9.26 -2.04
N THR A 79 11.41 7.96 -2.34
CA THR A 79 11.20 7.46 -3.71
C THR A 79 9.81 7.88 -4.19
N PRO A 80 9.69 8.51 -5.39
CA PRO A 80 8.39 8.91 -5.92
C PRO A 80 7.52 7.69 -6.27
N LEU A 81 6.21 7.86 -6.20
CA LEU A 81 5.25 6.89 -6.69
C LEU A 81 5.08 7.04 -8.20
N LEU A 82 5.47 6.02 -8.95
CA LEU A 82 5.38 6.04 -10.41
C LEU A 82 4.01 5.57 -10.88
N VAL A 83 3.33 6.42 -11.64
CA VAL A 83 2.03 6.13 -12.26
C VAL A 83 2.24 6.00 -13.76
N LEU A 84 2.02 4.79 -14.25
CA LEU A 84 2.14 4.44 -15.65
C LEU A 84 0.81 4.66 -16.38
N ARG A 85 0.88 4.95 -17.68
CA ARG A 85 -0.31 4.82 -18.55
C ARG A 85 -0.79 3.37 -18.61
N LYS A 86 -2.11 3.18 -18.73
CA LYS A 86 -2.74 1.84 -18.75
C LYS A 86 -2.18 0.89 -19.81
N SER A 87 -1.78 1.42 -20.97
CA SER A 87 -1.21 0.66 -22.08
C SER A 87 0.30 0.41 -21.97
N HIS A 88 0.96 0.87 -20.90
CA HIS A 88 2.41 0.77 -20.79
C HIS A 88 2.87 -0.69 -20.57
N PRO A 89 3.85 -1.22 -21.31
CA PRO A 89 4.26 -2.63 -21.23
C PRO A 89 4.77 -3.09 -19.85
N ALA A 90 5.18 -2.15 -18.99
CA ALA A 90 5.60 -2.50 -17.63
C ALA A 90 4.42 -2.87 -16.71
N THR A 91 3.19 -2.40 -16.98
CA THR A 91 2.02 -2.72 -16.12
C THR A 91 1.77 -4.22 -16.00
N GLN A 92 2.10 -5.00 -17.06
CA GLN A 92 2.02 -6.46 -17.06
C GLN A 92 3.11 -7.16 -16.23
N ARG A 93 4.20 -6.45 -15.92
CA ARG A 93 5.37 -6.98 -15.21
C ARG A 93 5.47 -6.46 -13.78
N LEU A 94 4.67 -5.47 -13.40
CA LEU A 94 4.62 -4.96 -12.03
C LEU A 94 4.17 -6.06 -11.10
N LYS A 95 5.08 -6.44 -10.20
CA LYS A 95 4.81 -7.38 -9.10
C LYS A 95 4.40 -6.68 -7.83
N LEU A 96 4.66 -5.38 -7.76
CA LEU A 96 4.47 -4.57 -6.57
C LEU A 96 4.02 -3.17 -6.98
N VAL A 97 3.02 -2.66 -6.29
CA VAL A 97 2.49 -1.30 -6.45
C VAL A 97 2.29 -0.67 -5.08
N VAL A 98 2.27 0.66 -5.02
CA VAL A 98 2.18 1.42 -3.78
C VAL A 98 1.06 2.44 -3.89
N SER A 99 0.43 2.74 -2.77
CA SER A 99 -0.53 3.83 -2.59
C SER A 99 -0.29 4.50 -1.24
N ALA A 100 -0.67 5.75 -1.09
CA ALA A 100 -0.55 6.47 0.17
C ALA A 100 -1.75 7.39 0.40
N GLY A 101 -2.17 7.53 1.66
CA GLY A 101 -3.32 8.36 2.03
C GLY A 101 -3.94 7.97 3.37
N ASP A 102 -4.94 8.74 3.81
CA ASP A 102 -5.75 8.44 5.00
C ASP A 102 -6.73 7.29 4.76
N ARG A 103 -7.10 7.05 3.50
CA ARG A 103 -7.98 5.97 3.07
C ARG A 103 -7.50 5.33 1.77
N ILE A 104 -7.38 4.00 1.76
CA ILE A 104 -6.93 3.22 0.59
C ILE A 104 -7.88 2.04 0.36
N VAL A 105 -8.44 1.91 -0.84
CA VAL A 105 -9.28 0.78 -1.24
C VAL A 105 -8.46 -0.26 -1.97
N LEU A 106 -8.46 -1.49 -1.49
CA LEU A 106 -7.87 -2.63 -2.18
C LEU A 106 -8.85 -3.13 -3.24
N SER A 107 -8.48 -3.07 -4.53
CA SER A 107 -9.35 -3.50 -5.63
C SER A 107 -8.63 -4.38 -6.65
N GLY A 108 -9.26 -5.49 -7.03
CA GLY A 108 -8.80 -6.38 -8.09
C GLY A 108 -9.18 -5.89 -9.50
N CYS A 109 -10.04 -4.87 -9.58
CA CYS A 109 -10.62 -4.37 -10.82
C CYS A 109 -9.80 -3.24 -11.48
N ILE A 110 -8.61 -2.94 -10.97
CA ILE A 110 -7.76 -1.86 -11.47
C ILE A 110 -6.52 -2.38 -12.18
N VAL A 111 -6.03 -1.59 -13.15
CA VAL A 111 -4.74 -1.87 -13.79
C VAL A 111 -3.62 -1.42 -12.83
N PRO A 112 -2.68 -2.31 -12.45
CA PRO A 112 -1.62 -1.99 -11.49
C PRO A 112 -0.79 -0.76 -11.89
N GLY A 113 -0.62 0.17 -10.94
CA GLY A 113 0.29 1.32 -11.09
C GLY A 113 -0.21 2.39 -12.07
N THR A 114 -1.53 2.54 -12.25
CA THR A 114 -2.11 3.46 -13.24
C THR A 114 -3.05 4.52 -12.67
N HIS A 115 -3.23 4.55 -11.35
CA HIS A 115 -4.16 5.45 -10.67
C HIS A 115 -3.38 6.52 -9.91
N PRO A 116 -3.40 7.79 -10.35
CA PRO A 116 -2.72 8.88 -9.67
C PRO A 116 -3.38 9.28 -8.35
N GLU A 117 -4.66 8.99 -8.15
CA GLU A 117 -5.46 9.47 -7.02
C GLU A 117 -5.02 8.92 -5.66
N GLN A 118 -4.22 7.85 -5.63
CA GLN A 118 -3.70 7.15 -4.44
C GLN A 118 -4.75 6.69 -3.42
N ASP A 119 -6.03 6.72 -3.78
CA ASP A 119 -7.15 6.23 -2.98
C ASP A 119 -7.46 4.74 -3.23
N VAL A 120 -6.77 4.13 -4.21
CA VAL A 120 -6.94 2.75 -4.62
C VAL A 120 -5.60 2.05 -4.83
N LEU A 121 -5.50 0.82 -4.34
CA LEU A 121 -4.34 -0.06 -4.48
C LEU A 121 -4.80 -1.40 -5.04
N CYS A 122 -3.98 -2.05 -5.87
CA CYS A 122 -4.39 -3.31 -6.47
C CYS A 122 -4.42 -4.40 -5.38
N GLY A 123 -5.60 -4.94 -5.09
CA GLY A 123 -5.80 -6.01 -4.11
C GLY A 123 -6.41 -7.22 -4.79
N LYS A 124 -5.75 -8.39 -4.72
CA LYS A 124 -6.24 -9.63 -5.33
C LYS A 124 -6.67 -10.63 -4.26
N GLY A 125 -7.41 -11.64 -4.66
CA GLY A 125 -7.79 -12.75 -3.79
C GLY A 125 -8.58 -12.27 -2.57
N ALA A 126 -8.11 -12.64 -1.38
CA ALA A 126 -8.75 -12.28 -0.12
C ALA A 126 -8.66 -10.78 0.20
N MET A 127 -7.79 -10.02 -0.50
CA MET A 127 -7.62 -8.59 -0.26
C MET A 127 -8.65 -7.73 -0.99
N ASP A 128 -9.31 -8.26 -2.02
CA ASP A 128 -10.24 -7.49 -2.84
C ASP A 128 -11.42 -6.97 -2.02
N GLY A 129 -11.74 -5.68 -2.22
CA GLY A 129 -12.82 -4.97 -1.54
C GLY A 129 -12.52 -4.51 -0.11
N ILE A 130 -11.30 -4.73 0.40
CA ILE A 130 -10.90 -4.23 1.73
C ILE A 130 -10.63 -2.72 1.63
N VAL A 131 -11.20 -1.96 2.55
CA VAL A 131 -10.91 -0.54 2.77
C VAL A 131 -10.01 -0.42 3.99
N LEU A 132 -8.86 0.22 3.80
CA LEU A 132 -7.92 0.58 4.85
C LEU A 132 -8.14 2.05 5.21
N GLU A 133 -8.35 2.34 6.50
CA GLU A 133 -8.50 3.71 7.00
C GLU A 133 -7.48 3.97 8.11
N ALA A 134 -6.83 5.13 8.04
CA ALA A 134 -5.97 5.65 9.08
C ALA A 134 -6.79 5.99 10.32
N GLY A 135 -6.33 5.55 11.48
CA GLY A 135 -6.77 6.07 12.78
C GLY A 135 -5.57 6.30 13.68
N GLU A 136 -5.72 7.12 14.72
CA GLU A 136 -4.63 7.41 15.66
C GLU A 136 -4.03 6.13 16.27
N GLY A 137 -2.76 5.85 15.95
CA GLY A 137 -2.04 4.65 16.40
C GLY A 137 -2.59 3.32 15.90
N ARG A 138 -3.44 3.33 14.86
CA ARG A 138 -4.14 2.13 14.36
C ARG A 138 -4.45 2.18 12.86
N VAL A 139 -4.81 1.01 12.33
CA VAL A 139 -5.39 0.84 11.01
C VAL A 139 -6.72 0.12 11.15
N LEU A 140 -7.75 0.67 10.51
CA LEU A 140 -9.06 0.04 10.39
C LEU A 140 -9.13 -0.66 9.04
N ALA A 141 -9.44 -1.95 9.02
CA ALA A 141 -9.68 -2.72 7.80
C ALA A 141 -11.15 -3.14 7.76
N ARG A 142 -11.88 -2.73 6.73
CA ARG A 142 -13.33 -2.95 6.59
C ARG A 142 -13.68 -3.54 5.23
N GLY A 143 -14.75 -4.33 5.16
CA GLY A 143 -15.24 -4.89 3.89
C GLY A 143 -14.28 -5.91 3.26
N GLY A 144 -14.60 -6.39 2.07
CA GLY A 144 -13.77 -7.35 1.31
C GLY A 144 -13.65 -8.74 1.94
N GLY A 145 -12.66 -9.50 1.45
CA GLY A 145 -12.36 -10.87 1.89
C GLY A 145 -11.72 -10.96 3.29
N SER A 146 -11.25 -12.15 3.68
CA SER A 146 -10.73 -12.43 5.02
C SER A 146 -9.29 -12.95 4.97
N PRO A 147 -8.29 -12.09 4.65
CA PRO A 147 -6.90 -12.48 4.65
C PRO A 147 -6.39 -12.70 6.07
N HIS A 148 -5.24 -13.36 6.19
CA HIS A 148 -4.49 -13.38 7.44
C HIS A 148 -3.90 -11.99 7.70
N ALA A 149 -3.82 -11.62 8.97
CA ALA A 149 -3.23 -10.36 9.42
C ALA A 149 -2.13 -10.64 10.45
N GLU A 150 -0.96 -10.04 10.24
CA GLU A 150 0.21 -10.23 11.11
C GLU A 150 0.99 -8.92 11.24
N LYS A 151 1.43 -8.59 12.46
CA LYS A 151 2.32 -7.45 12.68
C LYS A 151 3.78 -7.90 12.64
N GLY A 152 4.60 -7.09 12.01
CA GLY A 152 6.05 -7.21 12.05
C GLY A 152 6.70 -5.92 12.54
N ARG A 153 7.99 -6.02 12.88
CA ARG A 153 8.86 -4.85 12.97
C ARG A 153 9.01 -4.23 11.59
N PHE A 154 9.13 -2.91 11.47
CA PHE A 154 9.42 -2.20 10.22
C PHE A 154 10.84 -1.59 10.23
N LEU A 155 11.14 -0.71 11.20
CA LEU A 155 12.47 -0.13 11.46
C LEU A 155 13.14 -0.74 12.71
#